data_AF-A0A327M7M5-F1
#
_entry.id   AF-A0A327M7M5-F1
#
_cell.length_a   1.000
_cell.length_b   1.000
_cell.length_c   1.000
_cell.angle_alpha   90.00
_cell.angle_beta   90.00
_cell.angle_gamma   90.00
#
_symmetry.space_group_name_H-M   'P 1'
#
loop_
_entity.id
_entity.type
_entity.pdbx_description
1 polymer ?
#
loop_
_entity_poly.entity_id
_entity_poly.type
_entity_poly.pdbx_seq_one_letter_code
_entity_poly.pdbx_strand_id
1 'polypeptide(L)'
;MEPWKPITSAPRDGSTVLAYLPAQLDPDRRQDVVAIFWDAACGWSTAYSGARLDSEPTYWMPLPPPPGQAAAPAAPRGRRRSPSPRPNHLHP
;
A
#
# COMPACT_ATOMS: atom_id res chain seq x y z
N MET A 1 -6.57 -9.02 -13.57
CA MET A 1 -5.95 -7.80 -13.02
C MET A 1 -6.73 -7.46 -11.76
N GLU A 2 -6.09 -7.18 -10.63
CA GLU A 2 -6.85 -6.75 -9.44
C GLU A 2 -7.54 -5.41 -9.70
N PRO A 3 -8.79 -5.22 -9.26
CA PRO A 3 -9.47 -3.94 -9.40
C PRO A 3 -8.80 -2.88 -8.52
N TRP A 4 -8.87 -1.62 -8.96
CA TRP A 4 -8.50 -0.46 -8.15
C TRP A 4 -9.32 -0.42 -6.87
N LYS A 5 -8.67 -0.08 -5.76
CA LYS A 5 -9.26 0.00 -4.41
C LYS A 5 -9.12 1.43 -3.88
N PRO A 6 -10.01 1.91 -2.99
CA PRO A 6 -9.86 3.23 -2.38
C PRO A 6 -8.53 3.37 -1.63
N ILE A 7 -7.88 4.52 -1.70
CA ILE A 7 -6.58 4.76 -1.05
C ILE A 7 -6.60 4.47 0.46
N THR A 8 -7.75 4.65 1.11
CA THR A 8 -7.95 4.40 2.55
C THR A 8 -7.72 2.93 2.95
N SER A 9 -7.76 2.02 1.98
CA SER A 9 -7.49 0.59 2.16
C SER A 9 -6.06 0.17 1.77
N ALA A 10 -5.21 1.11 1.34
CA ALA A 10 -3.85 0.82 0.93
C ALA A 10 -2.98 0.36 2.11
N PRO A 11 -2.01 -0.55 1.86
CA PRO A 11 -1.06 -0.94 2.88
C PRO A 11 -0.23 0.26 3.33
N ARG A 12 -0.06 0.39 4.65
CA ARG A 12 0.78 1.42 5.30
C ARG A 12 2.04 0.82 5.94
N ASP A 13 2.47 -0.32 5.42
CA ASP A 13 3.61 -1.11 5.92
C ASP A 13 4.91 -0.83 5.15
N GLY A 14 4.93 0.21 4.32
CA GLY A 14 6.07 0.56 3.46
C GLY A 14 6.11 -0.16 2.11
N SER A 15 5.17 -1.09 1.84
CA SER A 15 5.08 -1.73 0.53
C SER A 15 4.75 -0.73 -0.58
N THR A 16 5.37 -0.92 -1.76
CA THR A 16 5.07 -0.10 -2.94
C THR A 16 3.78 -0.53 -3.63
N VAL A 17 2.97 0.44 -4.02
CA VAL A 17 1.71 0.27 -4.76
C VAL A 17 1.65 1.20 -5.96
N LEU A 18 0.84 0.89 -6.97
CA LEU A 18 0.43 1.86 -7.97
C LEU A 18 -0.72 2.70 -7.40
N ALA A 19 -0.63 4.01 -7.50
CA ALA A 19 -1.68 4.93 -7.06
C ALA A 19 -2.14 5.84 -8.20
N TYR A 20 -3.43 6.13 -8.21
CA TYR A 20 -4.06 7.11 -9.09
C TYR A 20 -4.11 8.46 -8.37
N LEU A 21 -3.53 9.48 -8.98
CA LEU A 21 -3.58 10.86 -8.51
C LEU A 21 -4.57 11.65 -9.39
N PRO A 22 -5.57 12.30 -8.79
CA PRO A 22 -6.45 13.20 -9.53
C PRO A 22 -5.65 14.40 -10.03
N ALA A 23 -5.97 14.87 -11.23
CA ALA A 23 -5.36 16.07 -11.78
C ALA A 23 -5.66 17.27 -10.86
N GLN A 24 -4.64 17.98 -10.39
CA GLN A 24 -4.85 19.17 -9.55
C GLN A 24 -5.15 20.44 -10.35
N LEU A 25 -4.68 20.54 -11.59
CA LEU A 25 -4.75 21.77 -12.40
C LEU A 25 -5.80 21.72 -13.52
N ASP A 26 -6.13 20.53 -14.02
CA ASP A 26 -7.12 20.34 -15.08
C ASP A 26 -7.63 18.89 -15.06
N PRO A 27 -8.86 18.63 -14.57
CA PRO A 27 -9.43 17.29 -14.47
C PRO A 27 -9.54 16.56 -15.82
N ASP A 28 -9.52 17.29 -16.95
CA ASP A 28 -9.65 16.74 -18.30
C ASP A 28 -8.29 16.46 -18.97
N ARG A 29 -7.15 16.85 -18.36
CA ARG A 29 -5.85 16.82 -19.07
C ARG A 29 -4.72 16.04 -18.44
N ARG A 30 -4.78 15.66 -17.16
CA ARG A 30 -3.67 14.86 -16.58
C ARG A 30 -4.08 13.95 -15.43
N GLN A 31 -4.29 12.69 -15.74
CA GLN A 31 -4.38 11.63 -14.74
C GLN A 31 -3.00 11.01 -14.59
N ASP A 32 -2.38 11.13 -13.41
CA ASP A 32 -1.09 10.50 -13.15
C ASP A 32 -1.31 9.17 -12.41
N VAL A 33 -0.64 8.11 -12.90
CA VAL A 33 -0.51 6.83 -12.18
C VAL A 33 0.94 6.68 -11.79
N VAL A 34 1.21 6.63 -10.49
CA VAL A 34 2.58 6.69 -9.94
C VAL A 34 2.78 5.55 -8.94
N ALA A 35 3.99 4.99 -8.90
CA ALA A 35 4.38 4.06 -7.86
C ALA A 35 4.71 4.83 -6.57
N ILE A 36 4.06 4.48 -5.46
CA ILE A 36 4.17 5.17 -4.18
C ILE A 36 4.31 4.17 -3.03
N PHE A 37 4.80 4.63 -1.88
CA PHE A 37 4.80 3.87 -0.63
C PHE A 37 4.39 4.79 0.54
N TRP A 38 3.96 4.16 1.64
CA TRP A 38 3.67 4.89 2.88
C TRP A 38 4.95 5.03 3.71
N ASP A 39 5.38 6.26 3.92
CA ASP A 39 6.42 6.60 4.90
C ASP A 39 5.76 7.00 6.22
N ALA A 40 6.21 6.44 7.34
CA ALA A 40 5.60 6.71 8.65
C ALA A 40 5.84 8.14 9.16
N ALA A 41 6.91 8.81 8.71
CA ALA A 41 7.24 10.17 9.09
C ALA A 41 6.60 11.21 8.15
N CYS A 42 6.49 10.89 6.86
CA CYS A 42 6.14 11.86 5.82
C CYS A 42 4.80 11.58 5.11
N GLY A 43 4.21 10.39 5.29
CA GLY A 43 3.02 9.94 4.58
C GLY A 43 3.34 9.38 3.18
N TRP A 44 2.41 9.53 2.24
CA TRP A 44 2.59 9.03 0.87
C TRP A 44 3.76 9.70 0.16
N SER A 45 4.68 8.88 -0.34
CA SER A 45 5.89 9.32 -1.03
C SER A 45 6.09 8.52 -2.32
N THR A 46 6.67 9.17 -3.34
CA THR A 46 6.99 8.53 -4.62
C THR A 46 8.07 7.47 -4.45
N ALA A 47 7.91 6.32 -5.08
CA ALA A 47 8.85 5.20 -4.94
C ALA A 47 10.19 5.43 -5.68
N TYR A 48 10.23 6.32 -6.67
CA TYR A 48 11.44 6.55 -7.47
C TYR A 48 12.43 7.55 -6.83
N SER A 49 11.95 8.51 -6.03
CA SER A 49 12.79 9.55 -5.42
C SER A 49 12.60 9.70 -3.91
N GLY A 50 11.53 9.13 -3.35
CA GLY A 50 11.13 9.40 -1.97
C GLY A 50 10.49 10.78 -1.77
N ALA A 51 10.25 11.55 -2.85
CA ALA A 51 9.60 12.84 -2.74
C ALA A 51 8.15 12.65 -2.24
N ARG A 52 7.76 13.47 -1.27
CA ARG A 52 6.39 13.48 -0.72
C ARG A 52 5.39 13.90 -1.79
N LEU A 53 4.20 13.31 -1.76
CA LEU A 53 3.11 13.76 -2.62
C LEU A 53 2.49 15.04 -2.09
N ASP A 54 2.29 16.01 -2.98
CA ASP A 54 1.57 17.25 -2.70
C ASP A 54 0.04 17.08 -2.79
N SER A 55 -0.42 15.95 -3.33
CA SER A 55 -1.84 15.59 -3.47
C SER A 55 -2.11 14.21 -2.88
N GLU A 56 -3.26 14.06 -2.23
CA GLU A 56 -3.71 12.75 -1.76
C GLU A 56 -4.14 11.89 -2.96
N PRO A 57 -3.57 10.68 -3.14
CA PRO A 57 -4.04 9.74 -4.16
C PRO A 57 -5.44 9.25 -3.81
N THR A 58 -6.26 8.86 -4.79
CA THR A 58 -7.66 8.44 -4.53
C THR A 58 -7.87 6.94 -4.61
N TYR A 59 -7.10 6.25 -5.46
CA TYR A 59 -7.18 4.80 -5.64
C TYR A 59 -5.79 4.16 -5.72
N TRP A 60 -5.72 2.87 -5.42
CA TRP A 60 -4.50 2.08 -5.53
C TRP A 60 -4.74 0.67 -6.08
N MET A 61 -3.69 0.04 -6.58
CA MET A 61 -3.62 -1.40 -6.83
C MET A 61 -2.19 -1.91 -6.54
N PRO A 62 -2.01 -3.23 -6.29
CA PRO A 62 -0.66 -3.80 -6.21
C PRO A 62 0.14 -3.55 -7.49
N LEU A 63 1.47 -3.50 -7.39
CA LEU A 63 2.31 -3.50 -8.58
C LEU A 63 2.03 -4.77 -9.41
N PRO A 64 1.82 -4.66 -10.73
CA PRO A 64 1.81 -5.84 -11.58
C PRO A 64 3.18 -6.54 -11.50
N PRO A 65 3.23 -7.86 -11.70
CA PRO A 65 4.53 -8.53 -11.81
C PRO A 65 5.33 -7.93 -12.98
N PRO A 66 6.66 -7.92 -12.88
CA PRO A 66 7.51 -7.56 -14.02
C PRO A 66 7.16 -8.41 -15.25
N PRO A 67 7.29 -7.86 -16.47
CA PRO A 67 7.10 -8.64 -17.69
C PRO A 67 7.93 -9.93 -17.68
N GLY A 68 7.30 -11.05 -18.03
CA GLY A 68 7.94 -12.37 -18.02
C GLY A 68 8.01 -13.07 -16.66
N GLN A 69 7.56 -12.43 -15.58
CA GLN A 69 7.34 -13.09 -14.29
C GLN A 69 5.84 -13.33 -14.09
N ALA A 70 5.47 -14.55 -13.68
CA ALA A 70 4.10 -14.83 -13.25
C ALA A 70 3.79 -14.03 -11.98
N ALA A 71 2.54 -13.57 -11.83
CA ALA A 71 2.10 -12.90 -10.61
C ALA A 71 2.37 -13.79 -9.40
N ALA A 72 3.11 -13.28 -8.41
CA ALA A 72 3.26 -13.98 -7.15
C ALA A 72 1.87 -14.17 -6.52
N PRO A 73 1.53 -15.37 -5.99
CA PRO A 73 0.27 -15.56 -5.31
C PRO A 73 0.18 -14.55 -4.15
N ALA A 74 -0.95 -13.83 -4.07
CA ALA A 74 -1.19 -12.86 -3.02
C ALA A 74 -0.88 -13.49 -1.66
N ALA A 75 0.05 -12.88 -0.91
CA ALA A 75 0.49 -13.41 0.37
C ALA A 75 -0.74 -13.67 1.27
N PRO A 76 -0.87 -14.85 1.89
CA PRO A 76 -2.01 -15.13 2.76
C PRO A 76 -2.00 -14.11 3.88
N ARG A 77 -3.08 -13.32 3.98
CA ARG A 77 -3.33 -12.39 5.09
C ARG A 77 -3.01 -13.12 6.38
N GLY A 78 -2.00 -12.63 7.09
CA GLY A 78 -1.35 -13.34 8.20
C GLY A 78 -2.37 -14.00 9.12
N ARG A 79 -2.18 -15.29 9.39
CA ARG A 79 -2.84 -15.97 10.50
C ARG A 79 -2.57 -15.15 11.75
N ARG A 80 -3.62 -14.51 12.27
CA ARG A 80 -3.66 -13.89 13.59
C ARG A 80 -3.13 -14.93 14.57
N ARG A 81 -1.91 -14.76 15.07
CA ARG A 81 -1.41 -15.61 16.16
C ARG A 81 -2.29 -15.32 17.36
N SER A 82 -3.14 -16.28 17.73
CA SER A 82 -3.88 -16.24 18.98
C SER A 82 -2.88 -16.05 20.13
N PRO A 83 -3.14 -15.13 21.09
CA PRO A 83 -2.28 -15.01 22.26
C PRO A 83 -2.37 -16.31 23.06
N SER A 84 -1.22 -16.91 23.33
CA SER A 84 -1.09 -18.09 24.19
C SER A 84 -1.48 -17.71 25.63
N PRO A 85 -2.29 -18.50 26.36
CA PRO A 85 -2.63 -18.19 27.74
C PRO A 85 -1.40 -18.43 28.63
N ARG A 86 -1.02 -17.42 29.43
CA ARG A 86 0.05 -17.55 30.44
C ARG A 86 -0.37 -18.56 31.51
N PRO A 87 0.50 -19.50 31.95
CA PRO A 87 0.20 -20.31 33.12
C PRO A 87 0.38 -19.46 34.38
N ASN A 88 -0.66 -19.44 35.22
CA ASN A 88 -0.59 -18.92 36.59
C ASN A 88 0.32 -19.84 37.40
N HIS A 89 1.44 -19.31 37.90
CA HIS A 89 2.18 -19.97 38.97
C HIS A 89 1.49 -19.61 40.30
N LEU A 90 0.84 -20.59 40.93
CA LEU A 90 0.56 -20.56 42.36
C LEU A 90 1.89 -20.68 43.10
N HIS A 91 2.12 -19.79 44.06
CA HIS A 91 3.13 -19.98 45.10
C HIS A 91 2.46 -20.48 46.40
N PRO A 92 3.19 -21.25 47.22
CA PRO A 92 2.70 -22.02 48.37
C PRO A 92 2.37 -21.18 49.61
#